data_AF-A0A7M5XKF4-F1
#
_entry.id   AF-A0A7M5XKF4-F1
#
_cell.length_a   1.000
_cell.length_b   1.000
_cell.length_c   1.000
_cell.angle_alpha   90.00
_cell.angle_beta   90.00
_cell.angle_gamma   90.00
#
_symmetry.space_group_name_H-M   'P 1'
#
loop_
_entity.id
_entity.type
_entity.pdbx_description
1 polymer ?
#
loop_
_entity_poly.entity_id
_entity_poly.type
_entity_poly.pdbx_seq_one_letter_code
_entity_poly.pdbx_strand_id
1 'polypeptide(L)'
;ALIYPLTVASKSASADRRNAAEQILCNLREHSLALVEQAMMVSEELIRVAILWHELWAEGLEEASRLYFGERNVKGMFAVLDPLHQIMENGPQTLNEISFQQAYGRDLMEARDWCRKYQNTKNDKDLTQAWDLYYHVFRRISKQLPQ
;
A
#
# COMPACT_ATOMS: atom_id res chain seq x y z
N ALA A 1 3.03 -14.34 -25.85
CA ALA A 1 1.77 -14.64 -25.13
C ALA A 1 1.96 -14.99 -23.65
N LEU A 2 3.10 -15.56 -23.20
CA LEU A 2 3.26 -16.06 -21.81
C LEU A 2 3.78 -15.05 -20.77
N ILE A 3 4.31 -13.90 -21.21
CA ILE A 3 5.05 -13.00 -20.31
C ILE A 3 4.15 -12.36 -19.24
N TYR A 4 2.96 -11.84 -19.60
CA TYR A 4 2.08 -11.19 -18.62
C TYR A 4 1.57 -12.15 -17.52
N PRO A 5 1.08 -13.37 -17.81
CA PRO A 5 0.75 -14.35 -16.78
C PRO A 5 1.94 -14.71 -15.88
N LEU A 6 3.15 -14.79 -16.43
CA LEU A 6 4.37 -15.08 -15.67
C LEU A 6 4.77 -13.92 -14.75
N THR A 7 4.69 -12.67 -15.22
CA THR A 7 4.98 -11.48 -14.40
C THR A 7 4.00 -11.35 -13.21
N VAL A 8 2.74 -11.74 -13.39
CA VAL A 8 1.78 -11.80 -12.28
C VAL A 8 2.11 -12.96 -11.34
N ALA A 9 2.43 -14.13 -11.87
CA ALA A 9 2.78 -15.30 -11.08
C ALA A 9 4.07 -15.11 -10.26
N SER A 10 5.05 -14.36 -10.75
CA SER A 10 6.27 -14.03 -10.02
C SER A 10 6.04 -13.10 -8.82
N LYS A 11 4.86 -12.46 -8.72
CA LYS A 11 4.46 -11.65 -7.55
C LYS A 11 3.50 -12.37 -6.61
N SER A 12 3.33 -13.68 -6.78
CA SER A 12 2.41 -14.46 -5.96
C SER A 12 2.87 -14.57 -4.50
N ALA A 13 1.89 -14.57 -3.58
CA ALA A 13 2.11 -14.93 -2.18
C ALA A 13 2.58 -16.39 -1.99
N SER A 14 2.27 -17.29 -2.93
CA SER A 14 2.77 -18.66 -2.93
C SER A 14 4.23 -18.71 -3.36
N ALA A 15 5.10 -19.18 -2.47
CA ALA A 15 6.54 -19.30 -2.73
C ALA A 15 6.85 -20.22 -3.91
N ASP A 16 6.19 -21.38 -4.01
CA ASP A 16 6.40 -22.34 -5.10
C ASP A 16 6.03 -21.74 -6.45
N ARG A 17 4.87 -21.04 -6.52
CA ARG A 17 4.41 -20.39 -7.74
C ARG A 17 5.34 -19.26 -8.15
N ARG A 18 5.79 -18.44 -7.20
CA ARG A 18 6.74 -17.35 -7.43
C ARG A 18 8.08 -17.86 -7.93
N ASN A 19 8.66 -18.85 -7.25
CA ASN A 19 9.96 -19.43 -7.62
C ASN A 19 9.92 -20.08 -9.01
N ALA A 20 8.86 -20.82 -9.33
CA ALA A 20 8.69 -21.43 -10.64
C ALA A 20 8.54 -20.37 -11.75
N ALA A 21 7.74 -19.32 -11.50
CA ALA A 21 7.58 -18.22 -12.45
C ALA A 21 8.88 -17.44 -12.66
N GLU A 22 9.65 -17.18 -11.60
CA GLU A 22 10.96 -16.52 -11.67
C GLU A 22 11.97 -17.35 -12.47
N GLN A 23 12.02 -18.68 -12.28
CA GLN A 23 12.89 -19.55 -13.08
C GLN A 23 12.55 -19.48 -14.56
N ILE A 24 11.26 -19.52 -14.92
CA ILE A 24 10.83 -19.42 -16.31
C ILE A 24 11.15 -18.03 -16.89
N LEU A 25 10.97 -16.96 -16.11
CA LEU A 25 11.34 -15.60 -16.52
C LEU A 25 12.86 -15.46 -16.73
N CYS A 26 13.69 -16.07 -15.88
CA CYS A 26 15.14 -16.10 -16.06
C CYS A 26 15.53 -16.76 -17.39
N ASN A 27 14.94 -17.92 -17.72
CA ASN A 27 15.20 -18.60 -19.00
C ASN A 27 14.71 -17.78 -20.21
N LEU A 28 13.62 -17.01 -20.05
CA LEU A 28 13.12 -16.11 -21.09
C LEU A 28 14.03 -14.88 -21.29
N ARG A 29 14.71 -14.41 -20.24
CA ARG A 29 15.68 -13.30 -20.34
C ARG A 29 16.88 -13.66 -21.20
N GLU A 30 17.32 -14.92 -21.20
CA GLU A 30 18.41 -15.38 -22.07
C GLU A 30 18.07 -15.24 -23.57
N HIS A 31 16.79 -15.43 -23.92
CA HIS A 31 16.34 -15.37 -25.31
C HIS A 31 15.86 -13.98 -25.73
N SER A 32 15.28 -13.21 -24.80
CA SER A 32 14.59 -11.95 -25.12
C SER A 32 14.55 -11.00 -23.92
N LEU A 33 15.73 -10.62 -23.42
CA LEU A 33 15.91 -9.72 -22.28
C LEU A 33 15.04 -8.45 -22.38
N ALA A 34 15.16 -7.71 -23.50
CA ALA A 34 14.45 -6.45 -23.70
C ALA A 34 12.92 -6.60 -23.60
N LEU A 35 12.36 -7.68 -24.15
CA LEU A 35 10.92 -7.94 -24.11
C LEU A 35 10.45 -8.25 -22.68
N VAL A 36 11.24 -9.02 -21.93
CA VAL A 36 10.92 -9.36 -20.54
C VAL A 36 10.99 -8.10 -19.66
N GLU A 37 12.03 -7.29 -19.79
CA GLU A 37 12.18 -6.05 -19.03
C GLU A 37 11.05 -5.05 -19.35
N GLN A 38 10.74 -4.85 -20.63
CA GLN A 38 9.65 -3.98 -21.06
C GLN A 38 8.30 -4.44 -20.50
N ALA A 39 8.00 -5.74 -20.57
CA ALA A 39 6.74 -6.27 -20.08
C ALA A 39 6.64 -6.25 -18.55
N MET A 40 7.75 -6.44 -17.83
CA MET A 40 7.81 -6.28 -16.38
C MET A 40 7.54 -4.83 -15.98
N MET A 41 8.21 -3.88 -16.61
CA MET A 41 7.99 -2.44 -16.38
C MET A 41 6.54 -2.04 -16.67
N VAL A 42 5.99 -2.44 -17.82
CA VAL A 42 4.59 -2.16 -18.17
C VAL A 42 3.63 -2.78 -17.15
N SER A 43 3.87 -4.03 -16.73
CA SER A 43 3.01 -4.68 -15.73
C SER A 43 3.05 -3.97 -14.37
N GLU A 44 4.20 -3.46 -13.96
CA GLU A 44 4.36 -2.71 -12.71
C GLU A 44 3.62 -1.39 -12.75
N GLU A 45 3.81 -0.64 -13.82
CA GLU A 45 3.18 0.66 -13.97
C GLU A 45 1.67 0.54 -14.21
N LEU A 46 1.20 -0.52 -14.88
CA LEU A 46 -0.23 -0.80 -14.98
C LEU A 46 -0.87 -1.07 -13.60
N ILE A 47 -0.17 -1.78 -12.71
CA ILE A 47 -0.65 -1.98 -11.33
C ILE A 47 -0.66 -0.66 -10.57
N ARG A 48 0.41 0.14 -10.68
CA ARG A 48 0.52 1.44 -9.99
C ARG A 48 -0.52 2.45 -10.47
N VAL A 49 -0.82 2.48 -11.77
CA VAL A 49 -1.83 3.37 -12.35
C VAL A 49 -3.24 2.88 -12.04
N ALA A 50 -3.45 1.57 -11.87
CA ALA A 50 -4.75 1.01 -11.55
C ALA A 50 -5.20 1.25 -10.11
N ILE A 51 -4.28 1.57 -9.18
CA ILE A 51 -4.61 1.86 -7.78
C ILE A 51 -3.73 3.00 -7.26
N LEU A 52 -4.31 4.20 -7.14
CA LEU A 52 -3.62 5.37 -6.62
C LEU A 52 -3.46 5.29 -5.10
N TRP A 53 -2.43 5.95 -4.55
CA TRP A 53 -2.26 6.06 -3.09
C TRP A 53 -3.50 6.63 -2.38
N HIS A 54 -4.23 7.54 -3.03
CA HIS A 54 -5.49 8.07 -2.52
C HIS A 54 -6.54 6.97 -2.31
N GLU A 55 -6.67 6.04 -3.25
CA GLU A 55 -7.65 4.95 -3.19
C GLU A 55 -7.24 3.92 -2.11
N LEU A 56 -5.96 3.53 -2.09
CA LEU A 56 -5.42 2.63 -1.06
C LEU A 56 -5.64 3.17 0.36
N TRP A 57 -5.36 4.46 0.56
CA TRP A 57 -5.56 5.10 1.86
C TRP A 57 -7.04 5.29 2.19
N ALA A 58 -7.91 5.61 1.23
CA ALA A 58 -9.34 5.70 1.49
C ALA A 58 -9.92 4.35 1.93
N GLU A 59 -9.70 3.29 1.14
CA GLU A 59 -10.19 1.94 1.43
C GLU A 59 -9.58 1.39 2.73
N GLY A 60 -8.26 1.51 2.89
CA GLY A 60 -7.57 1.01 4.08
C GLY A 60 -7.99 1.72 5.36
N LEU A 61 -8.27 3.04 5.31
CA LEU A 61 -8.79 3.77 6.46
C LEU A 61 -10.23 3.38 6.79
N GLU A 62 -11.07 3.15 5.78
CA GLU A 62 -12.44 2.67 5.98
C GLU A 62 -12.44 1.29 6.67
N GLU A 63 -11.67 0.33 6.15
CA GLU A 63 -11.57 -1.00 6.74
C GLU A 63 -10.93 -0.99 8.14
N ALA A 64 -9.86 -0.23 8.34
CA ALA A 64 -9.24 -0.06 9.65
C ALA A 64 -10.24 0.54 10.67
N SER A 65 -11.09 1.47 10.23
CA SER A 65 -12.11 2.10 11.09
C SER A 65 -13.19 1.10 11.47
N ARG A 66 -13.62 0.24 10.54
CA ARG A 66 -14.59 -0.83 10.78
C ARG A 66 -14.08 -1.81 11.84
N LEU A 67 -12.82 -2.22 11.72
CA LEU A 67 -12.16 -3.12 12.67
C LEU A 67 -12.02 -2.48 14.06
N TYR A 68 -11.60 -1.22 14.14
CA TYR A 68 -11.37 -0.54 15.42
C TYR A 68 -12.68 -0.15 16.12
N PHE A 69 -13.57 0.59 15.46
CA PHE A 69 -14.78 1.13 16.09
C PHE A 69 -15.92 0.10 16.13
N GLY A 70 -16.04 -0.75 15.12
CA GLY A 70 -17.08 -1.78 15.03
C GLY A 70 -16.73 -3.03 15.83
N GLU A 71 -15.57 -3.63 15.55
CA GLU A 71 -15.18 -4.93 16.11
C GLU A 71 -14.27 -4.82 17.35
N ARG A 72 -13.79 -3.62 17.70
CA ARG A 72 -12.77 -3.40 18.75
C ARG A 72 -11.48 -4.21 18.52
N ASN A 73 -11.18 -4.52 17.26
CA ASN A 73 -10.04 -5.32 16.86
C ASN A 73 -8.83 -4.42 16.51
N VAL A 74 -8.08 -4.03 17.54
CA VAL A 74 -6.90 -3.17 17.39
C VAL A 74 -5.78 -3.87 16.60
N LYS A 75 -5.61 -5.18 16.76
CA LYS A 75 -4.59 -5.94 16.01
C LYS A 75 -4.90 -5.97 14.52
N GLY A 76 -6.16 -6.21 14.17
CA GLY A 76 -6.63 -6.18 12.78
C GLY A 76 -6.44 -4.81 12.15
N MET A 77 -6.78 -3.74 12.87
CA MET A 77 -6.54 -2.36 12.42
C MET A 77 -5.07 -2.12 12.05
N PHE A 78 -4.11 -2.54 12.90
CA PHE A 78 -2.68 -2.41 12.57
C PHE A 78 -2.28 -3.23 11.34
N ALA A 79 -2.79 -4.45 11.20
CA ALA A 79 -2.50 -5.29 10.04
C ALA A 79 -2.94 -4.66 8.71
N VAL A 80 -3.96 -3.79 8.73
CA VAL A 80 -4.40 -3.01 7.55
C VAL A 80 -3.54 -1.77 7.33
N LEU A 81 -3.23 -1.01 8.39
CA LEU A 81 -2.53 0.28 8.26
C LEU A 81 -1.01 0.14 8.06
N ASP A 82 -0.38 -0.87 8.62
CA ASP A 82 1.08 -1.04 8.57
C ASP A 82 1.62 -1.17 7.13
N PRO A 83 1.02 -1.98 6.24
CA PRO A 83 1.43 -2.05 4.84
C PRO A 83 1.28 -0.71 4.10
N LEU A 84 0.24 0.07 4.36
CA LEU A 84 0.02 1.38 3.73
C LEU A 84 1.13 2.36 4.12
N HIS A 85 1.49 2.39 5.39
CA HIS A 85 2.61 3.18 5.87
C HIS A 85 3.95 2.73 5.30
N GLN A 86 4.15 1.43 5.12
CA GLN A 86 5.36 0.88 4.51
C GLN A 86 5.49 1.31 3.03
N ILE A 87 4.38 1.36 2.28
CA ILE A 87 4.38 1.88 0.90
C ILE A 87 4.87 3.34 0.88
N MET A 88 4.43 4.16 1.83
CA MET A 88 4.88 5.56 1.91
C MET A 88 6.34 5.70 2.35
N GLU A 89 6.84 4.83 3.22
CA GLU A 89 8.25 4.81 3.64
C GLU A 89 9.21 4.48 2.48
N ASN A 90 8.76 3.72 1.48
CA ASN A 90 9.54 3.45 0.26
C ASN A 90 9.77 4.72 -0.59
N GLY A 91 9.05 5.80 -0.29
CA GLY A 91 9.16 7.09 -0.95
C GLY A 91 8.34 7.19 -2.24
N PRO A 92 8.10 8.41 -2.72
CA PRO A 92 7.27 8.65 -3.89
C PRO A 92 8.12 8.52 -5.16
N GLN A 93 7.58 7.86 -6.17
CA GLN A 93 8.22 7.57 -7.45
C GLN A 93 7.56 8.35 -8.61
N THR A 94 6.30 8.80 -8.43
CA THR A 94 5.56 9.57 -9.45
C THR A 94 5.12 10.94 -8.95
N LEU A 95 4.76 11.85 -9.85
CA LEU A 95 4.25 13.18 -9.48
C LEU A 95 2.98 13.13 -8.62
N ASN A 96 2.12 12.14 -8.86
CA ASN A 96 0.91 11.94 -8.06
C ASN A 96 1.24 11.49 -6.64
N GLU A 97 2.21 10.58 -6.48
CA GLU A 97 2.70 10.13 -5.17
C GLU A 97 3.42 11.25 -4.42
N ILE A 98 4.23 12.06 -5.13
CA ILE A 98 4.87 13.26 -4.57
C ILE A 98 3.80 14.22 -4.06
N SER A 99 2.76 14.49 -4.86
CA SER A 99 1.66 15.37 -4.47
C SER A 99 0.90 14.85 -3.26
N PHE A 100 0.61 13.54 -3.22
CA PHE A 100 -0.01 12.89 -2.06
C PHE A 100 0.85 13.06 -0.80
N GLN A 101 2.15 12.76 -0.90
CA GLN A 101 3.06 12.84 0.25
C GLN A 101 3.23 14.28 0.74
N GLN A 102 3.26 15.25 -0.15
CA GLN A 102 3.27 16.67 0.22
C GLN A 102 1.97 17.10 0.92
N ALA A 103 0.82 16.57 0.50
CA ALA A 103 -0.49 16.96 1.02
C ALA A 103 -0.86 16.28 2.35
N TYR A 104 -0.44 15.03 2.55
CA TYR A 104 -0.91 14.14 3.64
C TYR A 104 0.21 13.43 4.42
N GLY A 105 1.43 13.38 3.89
CA GLY A 105 2.50 12.54 4.44
C GLY A 105 2.91 12.91 5.86
N ARG A 106 2.87 14.20 6.22
CA ARG A 106 3.16 14.64 7.59
C ARG A 106 2.14 14.09 8.59
N ASP A 107 0.85 14.27 8.30
CA ASP A 107 -0.24 13.86 9.20
C ASP A 107 -0.26 12.33 9.35
N LEU A 108 -0.04 11.59 8.25
CA LEU A 108 0.03 10.13 8.28
C LEU A 108 1.23 9.63 9.09
N MET A 109 2.42 10.23 8.91
CA MET A 109 3.60 9.86 9.70
C MET A 109 3.38 10.13 11.19
N GLU A 110 2.79 11.27 11.55
CA GLU A 110 2.46 11.61 12.94
C GLU A 110 1.44 10.62 13.52
N ALA A 111 0.40 10.26 12.76
CA ALA A 111 -0.57 9.24 13.16
C ALA A 111 0.10 7.87 13.41
N ARG A 112 1.11 7.51 12.61
CA ARG A 112 1.90 6.30 12.82
C ARG A 112 2.72 6.34 14.09
N ASP A 113 3.29 7.49 14.43
CA ASP A 113 4.07 7.63 15.66
C ASP A 113 3.19 7.50 16.91
N TRP A 114 1.97 8.03 16.87
CA TRP A 114 0.95 7.78 17.91
C TRP A 114 0.58 6.30 18.00
N CYS A 115 0.40 5.62 16.87
CA CYS A 115 0.20 4.17 16.81
C CYS A 115 1.36 3.37 17.44
N ARG A 116 2.62 3.72 17.12
CA ARG A 116 3.82 3.10 17.72
C ARG A 116 3.90 3.37 19.22
N LYS A 117 3.55 4.58 19.65
CA LYS A 117 3.50 4.93 21.07
C LYS A 117 2.48 4.09 21.82
N TYR A 118 1.27 3.90 21.28
CA TYR A 118 0.27 3.00 21.84
C TYR A 118 0.79 1.56 21.99
N GLN A 119 1.58 1.06 21.04
CA GLN A 119 2.13 -0.30 21.14
C GLN A 119 2.99 -0.48 22.40
N ASN A 120 3.67 0.58 22.84
CA ASN A 120 4.48 0.62 24.07
C ASN A 120 3.67 0.95 25.33
N THR A 121 2.78 1.95 25.27
CA THR A 121 2.06 2.47 26.45
C THR A 121 0.76 1.72 26.76
N LYS A 122 0.14 1.12 25.74
CA LYS A 122 -1.24 0.57 25.76
C LYS A 122 -2.29 1.59 26.21
N ASN A 123 -2.04 2.88 26.02
CA ASN A 123 -2.94 3.95 26.42
C ASN A 123 -3.85 4.36 25.25
N ASP A 124 -5.16 4.11 25.38
CA ASP A 124 -6.14 4.41 24.32
C ASP A 124 -6.16 5.88 23.90
N LYS A 125 -5.72 6.82 24.76
CA LYS A 125 -5.58 8.23 24.38
C LYS A 125 -4.60 8.44 23.23
N ASP A 126 -3.54 7.64 23.17
CA ASP A 126 -2.57 7.71 22.08
C ASP A 126 -3.23 7.25 20.76
N LEU A 127 -4.11 6.25 20.78
CA LEU A 127 -4.88 5.84 19.59
C LEU A 127 -5.92 6.86 19.17
N THR A 128 -6.59 7.53 20.12
CA THR A 128 -7.54 8.60 19.79
C THR A 128 -6.85 9.72 18.99
N GLN A 129 -5.63 10.12 19.39
CA GLN A 129 -4.86 11.11 18.65
C GLN A 129 -4.48 10.65 17.23
N ALA A 130 -4.12 9.37 17.07
CA ALA A 130 -3.85 8.80 15.75
C ALA A 130 -5.11 8.86 14.86
N TRP A 131 -6.27 8.53 15.41
CA TRP A 131 -7.55 8.53 14.69
C TRP A 131 -8.02 9.93 14.30
N ASP A 132 -7.75 10.96 15.10
CA ASP A 132 -8.05 12.35 14.73
C ASP A 132 -7.32 12.75 13.43
N LEU A 133 -6.05 12.37 13.31
CA LEU A 133 -5.22 12.60 12.12
C LEU A 133 -5.68 11.76 10.93
N TYR A 134 -5.92 10.45 11.14
CA TYR A 134 -6.42 9.59 10.08
C TYR A 134 -7.77 10.05 9.53
N TYR A 135 -8.68 10.47 10.40
CA TYR A 135 -9.98 10.98 9.99
C TYR A 135 -9.87 12.32 9.24
N HIS A 136 -8.93 13.19 9.64
CA HIS A 136 -8.63 14.42 8.90
C HIS A 136 -8.19 14.12 7.47
N VAL A 137 -7.24 13.19 7.30
CA VAL A 137 -6.72 12.78 6.00
C VAL A 137 -7.82 12.10 5.17
N PHE A 138 -8.55 11.14 5.75
CA PHE A 138 -9.66 10.45 5.09
C PHE A 138 -10.67 11.44 4.52
N ARG A 139 -11.16 12.40 5.31
CA ARG A 139 -12.14 13.39 4.83
C ARG A 139 -11.62 14.26 3.69
N ARG A 140 -10.31 14.52 3.62
CA ARG A 140 -9.72 15.28 2.52
C ARG A 140 -9.61 14.42 1.25
N ILE A 141 -9.19 13.17 1.40
CA ILE A 141 -9.11 12.20 0.30
C ILE A 141 -10.51 11.92 -0.29
N SER A 142 -11.51 11.64 0.55
CA SER A 142 -12.88 11.36 0.10
C SER A 142 -13.54 12.52 -0.64
N LYS A 143 -13.06 13.76 -0.45
CA LYS A 143 -13.52 14.92 -1.23
C LYS A 143 -12.86 15.03 -2.59
N GLN A 144 -11.68 14.44 -2.77
CA GLN A 144 -10.90 14.49 -4.01
C GLN A 144 -11.20 13.32 -4.94
N LEU A 145 -11.59 12.16 -4.39
CA LEU A 145 -12.06 11.03 -5.18
C LEU A 145 -13.48 11.35 -5.71
N PRO A 146 -13.70 11.34 -7.03
CA PRO A 146 -15.04 11.37 -7.59
C PRO A 146 -15.82 10.13 -7.11
N GLN A 147 -17.10 10.30 -6.77
CA GLN A 147 -18.02 9.16 -6.59
C GLN A 147 -18.22 8.41 -7.91
#